data_AF-A0A5B1RE93-F1
#
_entry.id   AF-A0A5B1RE93-F1
#
_cell.length_a   1.000
_cell.length_b   1.000
_cell.length_c   1.000
_cell.angle_alpha   90.00
_cell.angle_beta   90.00
_cell.angle_gamma   90.00
#
_symmetry.space_group_name_H-M   'P 1'
#
loop_
_entity.id
_entity.type
_entity.pdbx_description
1 polymer ?
#
loop_
_entity_poly.entity_id
_entity_poly.type
_entity_poly.pdbx_seq_one_letter_code
_entity_poly.pdbx_strand_id
1 'polypeptide(L)'
;TVVLREQMRVSDPVWRDFLRRLRFGHVEERDVTMLQSLVLTDPNCDVPDFATDPWINFALVTPRHGVRKEWNNAALEKHACSRATRIYVCRAEDRVGKARRSLTLPERYGVALRFAGKGAAAKKREHQSLPDLIKIAVGMKVMVTTNVETDLDITNGARGTIVDIVLHPDEPAHNSNDTEVELENLPLYILVKLQRTRA
;
A
#
# COMPACT_ATOMS: atom_id res chain seq x y z
N THR A 1 -11.44 34.46 5.79
CA THR A 1 -10.61 33.31 5.37
C THR A 1 -9.27 33.41 6.06
N VAL A 2 -8.92 32.43 6.89
CA VAL A 2 -7.59 32.39 7.53
C VAL A 2 -6.62 31.72 6.56
N VAL A 3 -5.49 32.36 6.25
CA VAL A 3 -4.45 31.81 5.38
C VAL A 3 -3.23 31.48 6.23
N LEU A 4 -2.92 30.18 6.33
CA LEU A 4 -1.69 29.71 6.98
C LEU A 4 -0.49 30.04 6.08
N ARG A 5 0.53 30.69 6.65
CA ARG A 5 1.72 31.15 5.92
C ARG A 5 2.98 30.33 6.21
N GLU A 6 2.97 29.53 7.26
CA GLU A 6 4.15 28.80 7.72
C GLU A 6 4.10 27.32 7.29
N GLN A 7 5.22 26.84 6.72
CA GLN A 7 5.40 25.47 6.28
C GLN A 7 6.14 24.69 7.38
N MET A 8 5.43 23.83 8.12
CA MET A 8 6.02 23.09 9.25
C MET A 8 6.78 21.81 8.86
N ARG A 9 6.64 21.34 7.61
CA ARG A 9 7.18 20.03 7.17
C ARG A 9 8.63 20.09 6.68
N VAL A 10 9.00 21.20 6.04
CA VAL A 10 10.29 21.36 5.38
C VAL A 10 10.98 22.56 6.00
N SER A 11 12.06 22.32 6.73
CA SER A 11 12.87 23.35 7.38
C SER A 11 13.92 23.95 6.43
N ASP A 12 14.37 23.17 5.45
CA ASP A 12 15.36 23.60 4.48
C ASP A 12 14.85 24.79 3.64
N PRO A 13 15.55 25.94 3.63
CA PRO A 13 15.08 27.15 2.97
C PRO A 13 15.06 27.02 1.45
N VAL A 14 15.99 26.27 0.86
CA VAL A 14 16.08 26.06 -0.60
C VAL A 14 14.86 25.26 -1.07
N TRP A 15 14.58 24.15 -0.40
CA TRP A 15 13.39 23.33 -0.67
C TRP A 15 12.10 24.08 -0.41
N ARG A 16 12.02 24.87 0.66
CA ARG A 16 10.82 25.66 0.97
C ARG A 16 10.53 26.70 -0.12
N ASP A 17 11.55 27.40 -0.59
CA ASP A 17 11.42 28.40 -1.65
C ASP A 17 11.03 27.77 -2.99
N PHE A 18 11.67 26.65 -3.35
CA PHE A 18 11.28 25.86 -4.51
C PHE A 18 9.82 25.40 -4.44
N LEU A 19 9.39 24.77 -3.35
CA LEU A 19 8.02 24.27 -3.21
C LEU A 19 6.98 25.40 -3.28
N ARG A 20 7.32 26.60 -2.79
CA ARG A 20 6.46 27.79 -2.94
C ARG A 20 6.37 28.20 -4.40
N ARG A 21 7.49 28.29 -5.14
CA ARG A 21 7.50 28.62 -6.57
C ARG A 21 6.72 27.60 -7.39
N LEU A 22 6.97 26.30 -7.15
CA LEU A 22 6.29 25.19 -7.80
C LEU A 22 4.77 25.28 -7.66
N ARG A 23 4.27 25.63 -6.46
CA ARG A 23 2.82 25.77 -6.21
C ARG A 23 2.14 26.81 -7.10
N PHE A 24 2.85 27.87 -7.48
CA PHE A 24 2.34 28.94 -8.35
C PHE A 24 2.81 28.81 -9.81
N GLY A 25 3.58 27.76 -10.14
CA GLY A 25 4.12 27.56 -11.48
C GLY A 25 5.28 28.50 -11.84
N HIS A 26 5.92 29.14 -10.86
CA HIS A 26 7.05 30.05 -11.06
C HIS A 26 8.41 29.34 -10.96
N VAL A 27 8.52 28.14 -11.51
CA VAL A 27 9.74 27.33 -11.44
C VAL A 27 10.86 28.01 -12.23
N GLU A 28 12.02 28.16 -11.62
CA GLU A 28 13.20 28.79 -12.23
C GLU A 28 14.25 27.75 -12.64
N GLU A 29 15.23 28.13 -13.46
CA GLU A 29 16.29 27.22 -13.93
C GLU A 29 17.06 26.57 -12.77
N ARG A 30 17.39 27.35 -11.72
CA ARG A 30 18.03 26.84 -10.50
C ARG A 30 17.23 25.72 -9.80
N ASP A 31 15.90 25.77 -9.90
CA ASP A 31 15.03 24.75 -9.32
C ASP A 31 15.11 23.45 -10.13
N VAL A 32 15.18 23.57 -11.46
CA VAL A 32 15.35 22.43 -12.37
C VAL A 32 16.70 21.77 -12.15
N THR A 33 17.79 22.55 -12.05
CA THR A 33 19.13 22.02 -11.76
C THR A 33 19.16 21.30 -10.41
N MET A 34 18.53 21.87 -9.37
CA MET A 34 18.40 21.23 -8.06
C MET A 34 17.63 19.90 -8.13
N LEU A 35 16.59 19.79 -8.96
CA LEU A 35 15.85 18.53 -9.12
C LEU A 35 16.64 17.51 -9.95
N GLN A 36 17.37 17.96 -10.96
CA GLN A 36 18.19 17.09 -11.81
C GLN A 36 19.31 16.42 -11.01
N SER A 37 19.89 17.11 -10.02
CA SER A 37 20.88 16.52 -9.12
C SER A 37 20.32 15.41 -8.21
N LEU A 38 19.00 15.20 -8.18
CA LEU A 38 18.36 14.10 -7.44
C LEU A 38 18.05 12.89 -8.34
N VAL A 39 18.27 13.02 -9.65
CA VAL A 39 18.06 11.93 -10.60
C VAL A 39 19.24 10.98 -10.51
N LEU A 40 18.98 9.71 -10.20
CA LEU A 40 20.03 8.71 -9.96
C LEU A 40 20.97 8.46 -11.17
N THR A 41 20.54 8.84 -12.38
CA THR A 41 21.35 8.74 -13.60
C THR A 41 22.21 9.98 -13.85
N ASP A 42 22.03 11.06 -13.07
CA ASP A 42 22.82 12.27 -13.20
C ASP A 42 24.22 12.05 -12.57
N PRO A 43 25.32 12.40 -13.26
CA PRO A 43 26.68 12.25 -12.72
C PRO A 43 26.94 13.04 -11.44
N ASN A 44 26.18 14.11 -11.20
CA ASN A 44 26.31 14.97 -10.02
C ASN A 44 25.37 14.54 -8.89
N CYS A 45 24.64 13.43 -9.04
CA CYS A 45 23.77 12.90 -8.01
C CYS A 45 24.59 12.30 -6.87
N ASP A 46 24.39 12.79 -5.66
CA ASP A 46 24.86 12.13 -4.44
C ASP A 46 23.98 10.91 -4.18
N VAL A 47 24.36 9.77 -4.76
CA VAL A 47 23.56 8.55 -4.74
C VAL A 47 23.44 8.06 -3.29
N PRO A 48 22.22 8.01 -2.73
CA PRO A 48 22.03 7.56 -1.36
C PRO A 48 22.28 6.07 -1.21
N ASP A 49 22.74 5.66 -0.03
CA ASP A 49 22.79 4.25 0.32
C ASP A 49 21.39 3.69 0.61
N PHE A 50 20.89 2.85 -0.30
CA PHE A 50 19.57 2.23 -0.20
C PHE A 50 19.47 1.11 0.85
N ALA A 51 20.57 0.74 1.49
CA ALA A 51 20.59 -0.24 2.58
C ALA A 51 20.38 0.38 3.97
N THR A 52 20.43 1.71 4.10
CA THR A 52 20.36 2.41 5.39
C THR A 52 19.11 3.30 5.50
N ASP A 53 18.70 3.60 6.73
CA ASP A 53 17.61 4.54 6.96
C ASP A 53 18.01 5.97 6.52
N PRO A 54 17.11 6.74 5.88
CA PRO A 54 15.69 6.44 5.65
C PRO A 54 15.41 5.65 4.36
N TRP A 55 16.42 5.40 3.52
CA TRP A 55 16.29 4.88 2.17
C TRP A 55 15.95 3.39 2.09
N ILE A 56 16.23 2.60 3.12
CA ILE A 56 15.71 1.24 3.22
C ILE A 56 14.17 1.22 3.37
N ASN A 57 13.60 2.31 3.87
CA ASN A 57 12.20 2.42 4.27
C ASN A 57 11.38 3.41 3.43
N PHE A 58 11.91 3.89 2.31
CA PHE A 58 11.27 4.89 1.47
C PHE A 58 9.94 4.42 0.87
N ALA A 59 9.10 5.39 0.52
CA ALA A 59 7.84 5.15 -0.19
C ALA A 59 7.98 5.58 -1.65
N LEU A 60 7.56 4.72 -2.58
CA LEU A 60 7.41 5.10 -3.97
C LEU A 60 6.12 5.90 -4.16
N VAL A 61 6.25 7.10 -4.75
CA VAL A 61 5.11 7.90 -5.22
C VAL A 61 5.07 7.82 -6.74
N THR A 62 3.96 7.32 -7.29
CA THR A 62 3.79 7.14 -8.74
C THR A 62 2.38 7.53 -9.16
N PRO A 63 2.20 8.17 -10.33
CA PRO A 63 0.87 8.49 -10.86
C PRO A 63 0.11 7.24 -11.33
N ARG A 64 0.81 6.11 -11.60
CA ARG A 64 0.20 4.91 -12.17
C ARG A 64 -0.03 3.84 -11.11
N HIS A 65 -1.29 3.44 -10.95
CA HIS A 65 -1.69 2.42 -9.99
C HIS A 65 -1.06 1.04 -10.27
N GLY A 66 -0.85 0.68 -11.55
CA GLY A 66 -0.17 -0.57 -11.91
C GLY A 66 1.27 -0.63 -11.39
N VAL A 67 2.03 0.45 -11.57
CA VAL A 67 3.41 0.56 -11.05
C VAL A 67 3.44 0.42 -9.53
N ARG A 68 2.46 1.04 -8.84
CA ARG A 68 2.33 0.90 -7.38
C ARG A 68 2.09 -0.55 -6.94
N LYS A 69 1.23 -1.30 -7.65
CA LYS A 69 0.95 -2.71 -7.35
C LYS A 69 2.21 -3.56 -7.52
N GLU A 70 2.87 -3.44 -8.67
CA GLU A 70 4.10 -4.18 -8.98
C GLU A 70 5.22 -3.84 -7.98
N TRP A 71 5.39 -2.56 -7.64
CA TRP A 71 6.36 -2.13 -6.64
C TRP A 71 6.10 -2.76 -5.27
N ASN A 72 4.85 -2.75 -4.81
CA ASN A 72 4.49 -3.33 -3.51
C ASN A 72 4.68 -4.86 -3.50
N ASN A 73 4.37 -5.55 -4.61
CA ASN A 73 4.60 -6.98 -4.74
C ASN A 73 6.10 -7.31 -4.71
N ALA A 74 6.91 -6.61 -5.51
CA ALA A 74 8.37 -6.78 -5.51
C ALA A 74 9.00 -6.46 -4.14
N ALA A 75 8.51 -5.44 -3.45
CA ALA A 75 8.96 -5.10 -2.10
C ALA A 75 8.60 -6.21 -1.09
N LEU A 76 7.43 -6.83 -1.21
CA LEU A 76 7.00 -7.96 -0.38
C LEU A 76 7.87 -9.20 -0.65
N GLU A 77 8.11 -9.53 -1.91
CA GLU A 77 8.96 -10.67 -2.30
C GLU A 77 10.41 -10.50 -1.81
N LYS A 78 10.97 -9.29 -1.96
CA LYS A 78 12.29 -8.96 -1.42
C LYS A 78 12.34 -9.11 0.10
N HIS A 79 11.30 -8.63 0.80
CA HIS A 79 11.19 -8.75 2.24
C HIS A 79 11.11 -10.22 2.68
N ALA A 80 10.27 -11.01 2.01
CA ALA A 80 10.11 -12.44 2.27
C ALA A 80 11.42 -13.21 2.11
N CYS A 81 12.16 -12.94 1.03
CA CYS A 81 13.46 -13.54 0.78
C CYS A 81 14.49 -13.13 1.86
N SER A 82 14.58 -11.84 2.19
CA SER A 82 15.59 -11.35 3.16
C SER A 82 15.36 -11.80 4.60
N ARG A 83 14.10 -12.00 5.01
CA ARG A 83 13.74 -12.38 6.39
C ARG A 83 13.29 -13.83 6.54
N ALA A 84 13.36 -14.63 5.47
CA ALA A 84 12.83 -15.99 5.41
C ALA A 84 11.38 -16.09 5.94
N THR A 85 10.55 -15.09 5.62
CA THR A 85 9.14 -15.08 6.01
C THR A 85 8.28 -15.61 4.88
N ARG A 86 7.28 -16.42 5.23
CA ARG A 86 6.29 -16.93 4.28
C ARG A 86 5.35 -15.82 3.80
N ILE A 87 5.00 -15.87 2.52
CA ILE A 87 3.96 -15.06 1.89
C ILE A 87 2.67 -15.88 1.86
N TYR A 88 1.58 -15.32 2.36
CA TYR A 88 0.25 -15.89 2.26
C TYR A 88 -0.55 -15.15 1.19
N VAL A 89 -1.18 -15.89 0.29
CA VAL A 89 -2.08 -15.36 -0.73
C VAL A 89 -3.51 -15.59 -0.24
N CYS A 90 -4.19 -14.51 0.11
CA CYS A 90 -5.56 -14.54 0.59
C CYS A 90 -6.51 -14.17 -0.55
N ARG A 91 -7.51 -15.02 -0.82
CA ARG A 91 -8.61 -14.71 -1.74
C ARG A 91 -9.79 -14.10 -0.98
N ALA A 92 -10.44 -13.11 -1.59
CA ALA A 92 -11.64 -12.51 -1.05
C ALA A 92 -12.81 -13.51 -1.02
N GLU A 93 -13.58 -13.50 0.07
CA GLU A 93 -14.86 -14.21 0.15
C GLU A 93 -16.02 -13.27 -0.15
N ASP A 94 -16.60 -13.41 -1.34
CA ASP A 94 -17.77 -12.64 -1.74
C ASP A 94 -19.09 -13.36 -1.41
N ARG A 95 -19.99 -12.64 -0.75
CA ARG A 95 -21.31 -13.13 -0.34
C ARG A 95 -22.41 -12.13 -0.69
N VAL A 96 -23.60 -12.62 -1.02
CA VAL A 96 -24.74 -11.81 -1.47
C VAL A 96 -25.80 -11.68 -0.36
N GLY A 97 -26.20 -10.44 -0.11
CA GLY A 97 -27.33 -10.10 0.76
C GLY A 97 -27.07 -10.31 2.26
N LYS A 98 -28.08 -10.01 3.08
CA LYS A 98 -28.00 -10.14 4.54
C LYS A 98 -27.80 -11.59 5.00
N ALA A 99 -28.31 -12.55 4.22
CA ALA A 99 -28.17 -13.98 4.51
C ALA A 99 -26.77 -14.55 4.22
N ARG A 100 -25.82 -13.74 3.73
CA ARG A 100 -24.44 -14.15 3.43
C ARG A 100 -24.36 -15.43 2.57
N ARG A 101 -25.26 -15.52 1.58
CA ARG A 101 -25.32 -16.63 0.61
C ARG A 101 -24.13 -16.55 -0.34
N SER A 102 -23.56 -17.70 -0.69
CA SER A 102 -22.53 -17.81 -1.73
C SER A 102 -23.07 -17.39 -3.10
N LEU A 103 -22.20 -16.76 -3.90
CA LEU A 103 -22.54 -16.34 -5.26
C LEU A 103 -22.92 -17.52 -6.16
N THR A 104 -23.99 -17.35 -6.95
CA THR A 104 -24.32 -18.20 -8.09
C THR A 104 -23.31 -18.00 -9.23
N LEU A 105 -23.24 -18.93 -10.19
CA LEU A 105 -22.31 -18.84 -11.32
C LEU A 105 -22.45 -17.54 -12.14
N PRO A 106 -23.67 -17.04 -12.46
CA PRO A 106 -23.83 -15.75 -13.11
C PRO A 106 -23.35 -14.57 -12.27
N GLU A 107 -23.57 -14.61 -10.95
CA GLU A 107 -23.10 -13.56 -10.04
C GLU A 107 -21.56 -13.58 -9.93
N ARG A 108 -20.93 -14.76 -9.84
CA ARG A 108 -19.46 -14.92 -9.88
C ARG A 108 -18.87 -14.37 -11.17
N TYR A 109 -19.48 -14.70 -12.31
CA TYR A 109 -19.07 -14.18 -13.61
C TYR A 109 -19.21 -12.65 -13.67
N GLY A 110 -20.30 -12.10 -13.13
CA GLY A 110 -20.52 -10.67 -13.01
C GLY A 110 -19.49 -9.96 -12.13
N VAL A 111 -19.04 -10.59 -11.04
CA VAL A 111 -17.95 -10.09 -10.19
C VAL A 111 -16.61 -10.11 -10.94
N ALA A 112 -16.27 -11.24 -11.58
CA ALA A 112 -15.04 -11.36 -12.37
C ALA A 112 -14.96 -10.32 -13.50
N LEU A 113 -16.05 -10.08 -14.22
CA LEU A 113 -16.11 -9.04 -15.27
C LEU A 113 -15.89 -7.62 -14.73
N ARG A 114 -16.29 -7.34 -13.48
CA ARG A 114 -16.01 -6.04 -12.83
C ARG A 114 -14.52 -5.87 -12.57
N PHE A 115 -13.86 -6.90 -12.03
CA PHE A 115 -12.41 -6.87 -11.80
C PHE A 115 -11.60 -6.81 -13.09
N ALA A 116 -12.11 -7.39 -14.18
CA ALA A 116 -11.50 -7.29 -15.51
C ALA A 116 -11.72 -5.93 -16.20
N GLY A 117 -12.43 -4.98 -15.58
CA GLY A 117 -12.72 -3.66 -16.16
C GLY A 117 -13.69 -3.69 -17.34
N LYS A 118 -14.36 -4.82 -17.60
CA LYS A 118 -15.19 -5.07 -18.80
C LYS A 118 -16.70 -4.92 -18.56
N GLY A 119 -17.12 -3.93 -17.75
CA GLY A 119 -18.54 -3.71 -17.46
C GLY A 119 -18.93 -2.24 -17.23
N ALA A 120 -20.16 -1.87 -17.61
CA ALA A 120 -20.70 -0.51 -17.46
C ALA A 120 -20.73 -0.01 -16.00
N ALA A 121 -20.77 -0.93 -15.02
CA ALA A 121 -20.71 -0.64 -13.59
C ALA A 121 -19.29 -0.64 -13.00
N ALA A 122 -18.26 -1.05 -13.76
CA ALA A 122 -16.89 -1.21 -13.27
C ALA A 122 -16.27 0.13 -12.82
N LYS A 123 -16.52 1.22 -13.57
CA LYS A 123 -15.92 2.54 -13.30
C LYS A 123 -16.39 3.21 -12.01
N LYS A 124 -17.56 2.85 -11.46
CA LYS A 124 -18.18 3.60 -10.36
C LYS A 124 -17.83 3.12 -8.96
N ARG A 125 -17.23 1.92 -8.82
CA ARG A 125 -16.95 1.29 -7.51
C ARG A 125 -15.53 0.77 -7.31
N GLU A 126 -14.69 0.78 -8.35
CA GLU A 126 -13.28 0.37 -8.25
C GLU A 126 -12.50 1.16 -7.17
N HIS A 127 -12.94 2.39 -6.87
CA HIS A 127 -12.28 3.29 -5.92
C HIS A 127 -12.36 2.87 -4.45
N GLN A 128 -13.19 1.88 -4.10
CA GLN A 128 -13.41 1.43 -2.71
C GLN A 128 -13.31 -0.09 -2.51
N SER A 129 -13.14 -0.87 -3.59
CA SER A 129 -13.05 -2.33 -3.48
C SER A 129 -11.62 -2.77 -3.17
N LEU A 130 -11.48 -3.63 -2.17
CA LEU A 130 -10.26 -4.39 -1.95
C LEU A 130 -9.99 -5.31 -3.17
N PRO A 131 -8.71 -5.65 -3.44
CA PRO A 131 -8.40 -6.60 -4.49
C PRO A 131 -8.96 -7.99 -4.15
N ASP A 132 -9.30 -8.76 -5.18
CA ASP A 132 -9.76 -10.16 -5.05
C ASP A 132 -8.69 -11.08 -4.45
N LEU A 133 -7.42 -10.78 -4.74
CA LEU A 133 -6.26 -11.47 -4.17
C LEU A 133 -5.36 -10.45 -3.48
N ILE A 134 -4.94 -10.76 -2.26
CA ILE A 134 -3.94 -9.99 -1.53
C ILE A 134 -2.83 -10.90 -1.02
N LYS A 135 -1.59 -10.51 -1.29
CA LYS A 135 -0.41 -11.15 -0.69
C LYS A 135 -0.08 -10.44 0.62
N ILE A 136 0.11 -11.21 1.69
CA ILE A 136 0.47 -10.69 3.02
C ILE A 136 1.63 -11.48 3.61
N ALA A 137 2.46 -10.83 4.42
CA ALA A 137 3.53 -11.49 5.17
C ALA A 137 3.81 -10.73 6.47
N VAL A 138 4.36 -11.44 7.46
CA VAL A 138 4.82 -10.82 8.70
C VAL A 138 5.94 -9.81 8.42
N GLY A 139 5.84 -8.62 8.99
CA GLY A 139 6.75 -7.49 8.77
C GLY A 139 6.40 -6.59 7.58
N MET A 140 5.36 -6.92 6.81
CA MET A 140 4.88 -6.09 5.70
C MET A 140 4.30 -4.76 6.22
N LYS A 141 4.64 -3.65 5.54
CA LYS A 141 4.01 -2.35 5.77
C LYS A 141 2.63 -2.30 5.13
N VAL A 142 1.64 -1.87 5.89
CA VAL A 142 0.24 -1.81 5.45
C VAL A 142 -0.37 -0.43 5.71
N MET A 143 -1.43 -0.14 4.97
CA MET A 143 -2.24 1.06 5.14
C MET A 143 -3.70 0.64 5.27
N VAL A 144 -4.38 1.21 6.26
CA VAL A 144 -5.81 1.08 6.45
C VAL A 144 -6.53 1.86 5.35
N THR A 145 -7.47 1.22 4.66
CA THR A 145 -8.19 1.83 3.52
C THR A 145 -9.60 2.30 3.87
N THR A 146 -10.14 1.87 5.01
CA THR A 146 -11.48 2.19 5.49
C THR A 146 -11.42 2.70 6.92
N ASN A 147 -12.37 3.55 7.32
CA ASN A 147 -12.45 3.98 8.71
C ASN A 147 -12.99 2.80 9.54
N VAL A 148 -12.19 2.33 10.50
CA VAL A 148 -12.55 1.23 11.41
C VAL A 148 -12.98 1.81 12.75
N GLU A 149 -12.12 2.61 13.36
CA GLU A 149 -12.38 3.24 14.66
C GLU A 149 -11.74 4.64 14.66
N THR A 150 -12.56 5.68 14.65
CA THR A 150 -12.08 7.06 14.54
C THR A 150 -11.46 7.56 15.83
N ASP A 151 -11.95 7.09 16.97
CA ASP A 151 -11.48 7.57 18.27
C ASP A 151 -10.08 7.06 18.58
N LEU A 152 -9.74 5.87 18.10
CA LEU A 152 -8.42 5.26 18.18
C LEU A 152 -7.47 5.63 17.02
N ASP A 153 -7.89 6.53 16.13
CA ASP A 153 -7.17 6.93 14.92
C ASP A 153 -6.89 5.76 13.94
N ILE A 154 -7.76 4.74 13.93
CA ILE A 154 -7.74 3.64 12.97
C ILE A 154 -8.60 4.02 11.76
N THR A 155 -8.11 5.03 11.04
CA THR A 155 -8.80 5.67 9.93
C THR A 155 -8.12 5.40 8.58
N ASN A 156 -8.81 5.72 7.48
CA ASN A 156 -8.22 5.61 6.15
C ASN A 156 -6.92 6.43 6.05
N GLY A 157 -5.85 5.78 5.64
CA GLY A 157 -4.51 6.34 5.57
C GLY A 157 -3.63 6.01 6.79
N ALA A 158 -4.20 5.46 7.88
CA ALA A 158 -3.42 4.97 9.01
C ALA A 158 -2.45 3.88 8.55
N ARG A 159 -1.22 3.93 9.06
CA ARG A 159 -0.12 3.06 8.63
C ARG A 159 0.27 2.12 9.76
N GLY A 160 0.68 0.91 9.39
CA GLY A 160 1.18 -0.06 10.34
C GLY A 160 2.08 -1.11 9.71
N THR A 161 2.48 -2.06 10.54
CA THR A 161 3.28 -3.21 10.16
C THR A 161 2.62 -4.47 10.68
N ILE A 162 2.46 -5.48 9.82
CA ILE A 162 1.96 -6.79 10.25
C ILE A 162 2.97 -7.40 11.22
N VAL A 163 2.53 -7.76 12.42
CA VAL A 163 3.36 -8.41 13.43
C VAL A 163 3.10 -9.91 13.44
N ASP A 164 1.87 -10.32 13.18
CA ASP A 164 1.48 -11.73 13.21
C ASP A 164 0.26 -11.98 12.31
N ILE A 165 0.12 -13.22 11.86
CA ILE A 165 -0.98 -13.70 11.03
C ILE A 165 -1.49 -15.00 11.64
N VAL A 166 -2.73 -14.98 12.14
CA VAL A 166 -3.36 -16.16 12.73
C VAL A 166 -4.30 -16.78 11.71
N LEU A 167 -3.98 -18.00 11.28
CA LEU A 167 -4.74 -18.75 10.29
C LEU A 167 -6.03 -19.32 10.88
N HIS A 168 -6.97 -19.68 10.00
CA HIS A 168 -8.20 -20.35 10.39
C HIS A 168 -7.87 -21.76 10.96
N PRO A 169 -8.59 -22.26 12.00
CA PRO A 169 -8.35 -23.60 12.55
C PRO A 169 -8.58 -24.73 11.54
N ASP A 170 -9.47 -24.50 10.56
CA ASP A 170 -9.76 -25.46 9.49
C ASP A 170 -8.82 -25.31 8.27
N GLU A 171 -7.79 -24.46 8.37
CA GLU A 171 -6.81 -24.32 7.30
C GLU A 171 -5.93 -25.57 7.20
N PRO A 172 -5.75 -26.17 6.00
CA PRO A 172 -4.92 -27.34 5.84
C PRO A 172 -3.46 -27.05 6.23
N ALA A 173 -2.77 -28.08 6.71
CA ALA A 173 -1.34 -27.97 6.98
C ALA A 173 -0.57 -27.71 5.68
N HIS A 174 0.15 -26.60 5.63
CA HIS A 174 1.00 -26.25 4.48
C HIS A 174 2.41 -26.79 4.67
N ASN A 175 3.10 -27.12 3.56
CA ASN A 175 4.47 -27.58 3.65
C ASN A 175 5.38 -26.50 4.24
N SER A 176 6.30 -26.91 5.11
CA SER A 176 7.25 -25.99 5.73
C SER A 176 8.15 -25.27 4.72
N ASN A 177 8.39 -25.87 3.56
CA ASN A 177 9.30 -25.35 2.54
C ASN A 177 8.65 -24.35 1.56
N ASP A 178 7.33 -24.19 1.61
CA ASP A 178 6.65 -23.31 0.65
C ASP A 178 6.83 -21.84 1.10
N THR A 179 7.50 -21.07 0.25
CA THR A 179 7.71 -19.62 0.45
C THR A 179 6.43 -18.83 0.21
N GLU A 180 5.60 -19.28 -0.73
CA GLU A 180 4.30 -18.68 -1.06
C GLU A 180 3.20 -19.74 -0.89
N VAL A 181 2.18 -19.42 -0.11
CA VAL A 181 1.09 -20.34 0.24
C VAL A 181 -0.24 -19.68 -0.06
N GLU A 182 -1.03 -20.32 -0.93
CA GLU A 182 -2.42 -19.93 -1.15
C GLU A 182 -3.29 -20.46 -0.01
N LEU A 183 -4.04 -19.56 0.64
CA LEU A 183 -4.96 -19.92 1.71
C LEU A 183 -6.30 -20.37 1.14
N GLU A 184 -6.86 -21.44 1.69
CA GLU A 184 -8.21 -21.91 1.38
C GLU A 184 -9.27 -21.09 2.14
N ASN A 185 -8.97 -20.71 3.38
CA ASN A 185 -9.84 -19.89 4.23
C ASN A 185 -9.21 -18.52 4.52
N LEU A 186 -10.04 -17.53 4.81
CA LEU A 186 -9.55 -16.25 5.32
C LEU A 186 -8.82 -16.44 6.67
N PRO A 187 -7.71 -15.73 6.92
CA PRO A 187 -7.08 -15.69 8.23
C PRO A 187 -8.10 -15.31 9.30
N LEU A 188 -8.00 -15.94 10.48
CA LEU A 188 -8.89 -15.64 11.61
C LEU A 188 -8.74 -14.17 12.03
N TYR A 189 -7.49 -13.68 12.11
CA TYR A 189 -7.18 -12.26 12.24
C TYR A 189 -5.71 -11.99 11.87
N ILE A 190 -5.43 -10.71 11.58
CA ILE A 190 -4.08 -10.20 11.31
C ILE A 190 -3.76 -9.17 12.39
N LEU A 191 -2.62 -9.33 13.07
CA LEU A 191 -2.16 -8.37 14.07
C LEU A 191 -1.30 -7.30 13.39
N VAL A 192 -1.72 -6.04 13.53
CA VAL A 192 -1.02 -4.89 12.95
C VAL A 192 -0.57 -3.95 14.05
N LYS A 193 0.75 -3.70 14.11
CA LYS A 193 1.31 -2.62 14.93
C LYS A 193 1.20 -1.31 14.17
N LEU A 194 0.31 -0.43 14.64
CA LEU A 194 0.11 0.89 14.05
C LEU A 194 1.30 1.82 14.38
N GLN A 195 1.65 2.70 13.44
CA GLN A 195 2.72 3.68 13.63
C GLN A 195 2.33 4.80 14.60
N ARG A 196 1.02 5.10 14.65
CA ARG A 196 0.40 6.07 15.55
C ARG A 196 -0.95 5.53 15.97
N THR A 197 -1.27 5.74 17.23
CA THR A 197 -2.60 5.56 17.83
C THR A 197 -2.78 6.72 18.80
N ARG A 198 -4.01 7.22 18.94
CA ARG A 198 -4.34 8.09 20.07
C ARG A 198 -4.54 7.23 21.31
N ALA A 199 -3.95 7.63 22.43
CA ALA A 199 -4.19 7.09 23.76
C ALA A 199 -4.96 8.12 24.58
#